data_AF-A0A5B7J4T3-F1
#
_entry.id   AF-A0A5B7J4T3-F1
#
_cell.length_a   1.000
_cell.length_b   1.000
_cell.length_c   1.000
_cell.angle_alpha   90.00
_cell.angle_beta   90.00
_cell.angle_gamma   90.00
#
_symmetry.space_group_name_H-M   'P 1'
#
loop_
_entity.id
_entity.type
_entity.pdbx_description
1 polymer ?
#
loop_
_entity_poly.entity_id
_entity_poly.type
_entity_poly.pdbx_seq_one_letter_code
_entity_poly.pdbx_strand_id
1 'polypeptide(L)'
;MTQKRPATNPSMLPSITKKTRKSLTREVKVDIIHRYERGKKTNSIDRHHGLTPSTVSTIFKSADSIKKASLQAKRTTQTCYSAMDKMESLVEIARHTRMVHWDKSRPRCSECNQYFDSKEELNTHRQKHKMKCAVCDKTFLAIPAQI
;
A
#
# COMPACT_ATOMS: atom_id res chain seq x y z
N MET A 1 27.43 54.12 -57.98
CA MET A 1 26.59 52.91 -57.88
C MET A 1 25.60 53.07 -56.74
N THR A 2 24.31 52.72 -56.93
CA THR A 2 23.34 52.13 -55.96
C THR A 2 21.92 52.44 -56.41
N GLN A 3 21.26 51.51 -57.11
CA GLN A 3 19.80 51.54 -57.25
C GLN A 3 19.17 50.80 -56.06
N LYS A 4 18.17 51.41 -55.42
CA LYS A 4 17.40 50.79 -54.33
C LYS A 4 16.57 49.62 -54.89
N ARG A 5 16.68 48.44 -54.28
CA ARG A 5 15.76 47.31 -54.55
C ARG A 5 14.44 47.49 -53.80
N PRO A 6 13.30 47.01 -54.33
CA PRO A 6 12.02 47.00 -53.61
C PRO A 6 12.03 46.04 -52.42
N ALA A 7 11.18 46.30 -51.42
CA ALA A 7 11.00 45.44 -50.27
C ALA A 7 10.00 44.30 -50.56
N THR A 8 10.41 43.06 -50.31
CA THR A 8 9.54 41.87 -50.41
C THR A 8 9.03 41.48 -49.02
N ASN A 9 7.73 41.65 -48.77
CA ASN A 9 7.00 40.96 -47.70
C ASN A 9 6.39 39.65 -48.25
N PRO A 10 5.91 38.69 -47.42
CA PRO A 10 6.19 38.45 -46.00
C PRO A 10 6.74 37.04 -45.74
N SER A 11 7.63 36.86 -44.75
CA SER A 11 8.07 35.53 -44.31
C SER A 11 7.12 34.98 -43.23
N MET A 12 6.35 33.95 -43.57
CA MET A 12 5.52 33.20 -42.60
C MET A 12 6.42 32.34 -41.70
N LEU A 13 6.55 32.73 -40.43
CA LEU A 13 7.29 31.97 -39.41
C LEU A 13 6.56 30.64 -39.09
N PRO A 14 7.22 29.47 -39.23
CA PRO A 14 6.63 28.20 -38.81
C PRO A 14 6.39 28.18 -37.31
N SER A 15 5.14 27.92 -36.89
CA SER A 15 4.79 27.79 -35.48
C SER A 15 5.49 26.58 -34.85
N ILE A 16 6.51 26.84 -34.03
CA ILE A 16 7.26 25.78 -33.32
C ILE A 16 6.34 25.16 -32.27
N THR A 17 5.70 24.05 -32.62
CA THR A 17 4.97 23.21 -31.65
C THR A 17 5.98 22.60 -30.69
N LYS A 18 5.95 23.04 -29.43
CA LYS A 18 6.84 22.56 -28.37
C LYS A 18 6.53 21.09 -28.08
N LYS A 19 7.29 20.16 -28.67
CA LYS A 19 7.12 18.71 -28.48
C LYS A 19 7.31 18.34 -26.99
N THR A 20 6.23 17.94 -26.33
CA THR A 20 6.23 17.53 -24.92
C THR A 20 7.09 16.28 -24.72
N ARG A 21 8.07 16.34 -23.81
CA ARG A 21 8.98 15.22 -23.54
C ARG A 21 8.27 14.10 -22.80
N LYS A 22 7.96 13.00 -23.50
CA LYS A 22 7.43 11.78 -22.88
C LYS A 22 8.54 11.09 -22.06
N SER A 23 8.27 10.84 -20.77
CA SER A 23 9.20 10.11 -19.90
C SER A 23 9.05 8.60 -20.09
N LEU A 24 10.15 7.86 -20.05
CA LEU A 24 10.13 6.40 -20.15
C LEU A 24 9.83 5.78 -18.79
N THR A 25 8.90 4.83 -18.77
CA THR A 25 8.51 4.10 -17.55
C THR A 25 9.65 3.23 -17.02
N ARG A 26 9.56 2.81 -15.75
CA ARG A 26 10.60 1.99 -15.11
C ARG A 26 10.69 0.60 -15.74
N GLU A 27 9.57 0.06 -16.18
CA GLU A 27 9.41 -1.27 -16.77
C GLU A 27 10.12 -1.32 -18.13
N VAL A 28 9.90 -0.29 -18.97
CA VAL A 28 10.60 -0.15 -20.26
C VAL A 28 12.11 -0.05 -20.08
N LYS A 29 12.58 0.71 -19.08
CA LYS A 29 14.02 0.80 -18.77
C LYS A 29 14.62 -0.54 -18.34
N VAL A 30 13.89 -1.32 -17.53
CA VAL A 30 14.33 -2.66 -17.07
C VAL A 30 14.35 -3.67 -18.23
N ASP A 31 13.34 -3.68 -19.11
CA ASP A 31 13.32 -4.56 -20.29
C ASP A 31 14.45 -4.24 -21.28
N ILE A 32 14.75 -2.95 -21.50
CA ILE A 32 15.90 -2.51 -22.31
C ILE A 32 17.22 -3.06 -21.77
N ILE A 33 17.45 -2.96 -20.46
CA ILE A 33 18.66 -3.48 -19.80
C ILE A 33 18.73 -5.00 -19.96
N HIS A 34 17.65 -5.72 -19.61
CA HIS A 34 17.62 -7.19 -19.69
C HIS A 34 17.82 -7.71 -21.12
N ARG A 35 17.28 -7.03 -22.13
CA ARG A 35 17.51 -7.36 -23.55
C ARG A 35 18.97 -7.17 -23.96
N TYR A 36 19.60 -6.10 -23.50
CA TYR A 36 21.00 -5.82 -23.77
C TYR A 36 21.91 -6.86 -23.11
N GLU A 37 21.68 -7.20 -21.85
CA GLU A 37 22.46 -8.21 -21.10
C GLU A 37 22.33 -9.62 -21.72
N ARG A 38 21.21 -9.92 -22.36
CA ARG A 38 21.03 -11.13 -23.18
C ARG A 38 21.68 -11.06 -24.57
N GLY A 39 22.58 -10.10 -24.80
CA GLY A 39 23.36 -9.97 -26.04
C GLY A 39 22.60 -9.40 -27.25
N LYS A 40 21.41 -8.82 -27.07
CA LYS A 40 20.69 -8.20 -28.21
C LYS A 40 21.39 -6.93 -28.67
N LYS A 41 21.58 -6.79 -29.99
CA LYS A 41 22.15 -5.57 -30.62
C LYS A 41 21.31 -4.33 -30.29
N THR A 42 21.97 -3.20 -30.02
CA THR A 42 21.32 -1.90 -29.75
C THR A 42 20.30 -1.53 -30.82
N ASN A 43 20.64 -1.73 -32.09
CA ASN A 43 19.82 -1.45 -33.28
C ASN A 43 18.61 -2.41 -33.46
N SER A 44 18.41 -3.34 -32.53
CA SER A 44 17.19 -4.17 -32.42
C SER A 44 16.34 -3.71 -31.22
N ILE A 45 16.98 -3.26 -30.15
CA ILE A 45 16.33 -2.76 -28.93
C ILE A 45 15.68 -1.40 -29.18
N ASP A 46 16.37 -0.49 -29.86
CA ASP A 46 15.86 0.83 -30.23
C ASP A 46 14.59 0.74 -31.09
N ARG A 47 14.61 -0.08 -32.15
CA ARG A 47 13.46 -0.38 -33.03
C ARG A 47 12.31 -1.03 -32.28
N HIS A 48 12.59 -1.95 -31.37
CA HIS A 48 11.57 -2.63 -30.57
C HIS A 48 10.83 -1.68 -29.63
N HIS A 49 11.50 -0.66 -29.09
CA HIS A 49 10.89 0.31 -28.18
C HIS A 49 10.56 1.68 -28.81
N GLY A 50 10.80 1.86 -30.11
CA GLY A 50 10.60 3.14 -30.81
C GLY A 50 11.51 4.27 -30.30
N LEU A 51 12.72 3.94 -29.84
CA LEU A 51 13.67 4.88 -29.22
C LEU A 51 14.83 5.22 -30.16
N THR A 52 15.57 6.28 -29.83
CA THR A 52 16.85 6.57 -30.49
C THR A 52 17.97 5.68 -29.92
N PRO A 53 19.00 5.33 -30.71
CA PRO A 53 20.20 4.63 -30.21
C PRO A 53 20.86 5.35 -29.02
N SER A 54 20.87 6.69 -29.05
CA SER A 54 21.38 7.52 -27.96
C SER A 54 20.60 7.36 -26.65
N THR A 55 19.27 7.22 -26.73
CA THR A 55 18.42 6.99 -25.55
C THR A 55 18.73 5.62 -24.93
N VAL A 56 18.85 4.58 -25.75
CA VAL A 56 19.20 3.22 -25.30
C VAL A 56 20.60 3.21 -24.66
N SER A 57 21.58 3.89 -25.26
CA SER A 57 22.94 4.01 -24.71
C SER A 57 22.98 4.73 -23.35
N THR A 58 22.20 5.81 -23.17
CA THR A 58 22.10 6.51 -21.88
C THR A 58 21.42 5.65 -20.81
N ILE A 59 20.41 4.86 -21.17
CA ILE A 59 19.78 3.89 -20.24
C ILE A 59 20.79 2.83 -19.81
N PHE A 60 21.59 2.30 -20.74
CA PHE A 60 22.65 1.33 -20.42
C PHE A 60 23.71 1.93 -19.47
N LYS A 61 24.17 3.17 -19.71
CA LYS A 61 25.09 3.87 -18.79
C LYS A 61 24.53 4.11 -17.39
N SER A 62 23.22 3.98 -17.20
CA SER A 62 22.53 4.07 -15.91
C SER A 62 21.95 2.73 -15.43
N ALA A 63 22.37 1.59 -16.02
CA ALA A 63 21.79 0.29 -15.73
C ALA A 63 21.86 -0.08 -14.25
N ASP A 64 23.02 0.11 -13.60
CA ASP A 64 23.20 -0.29 -12.19
C ASP A 64 22.39 0.57 -11.22
N SER A 65 22.21 1.87 -11.48
CA SER A 65 21.36 2.72 -10.66
C SER A 65 19.87 2.39 -10.84
N ILE A 66 19.45 2.05 -12.07
CA ILE A 66 18.09 1.56 -12.37
C ILE A 66 17.83 0.21 -11.68
N LYS A 67 18.78 -0.73 -11.73
CA LYS A 67 18.69 -2.02 -11.02
C LYS A 67 18.65 -1.82 -9.50
N LYS A 68 19.54 -1.00 -8.94
CA LYS A 68 19.60 -0.70 -7.49
C LYS A 68 18.29 -0.08 -7.00
N ALA A 69 17.73 0.89 -7.72
CA ALA A 69 16.42 1.45 -7.40
C ALA A 69 15.31 0.39 -7.45
N SER A 70 15.37 -0.54 -8.41
CA SER A 70 14.39 -1.62 -8.52
C SER A 70 14.48 -2.63 -7.38
N LEU A 71 15.70 -2.99 -6.96
CA LEU A 71 15.95 -3.87 -5.80
C LEU A 71 15.57 -3.19 -4.48
N GLN A 72 15.86 -1.89 -4.33
CA GLN A 72 15.46 -1.12 -3.16
C GLN A 72 13.94 -1.10 -2.99
N ALA A 73 13.19 -0.85 -4.08
CA ALA A 73 11.73 -0.90 -4.05
C ALA A 73 11.20 -2.27 -3.60
N LYS A 74 11.77 -3.38 -4.12
CA LYS A 74 11.41 -4.75 -3.70
C LYS A 74 11.69 -5.02 -2.22
N ARG A 75 12.82 -4.53 -1.70
CA ARG A 75 13.17 -4.63 -0.28
C ARG A 75 12.17 -3.87 0.59
N THR A 76 11.85 -2.63 0.22
CA THR A 76 10.85 -1.83 0.95
C THR A 76 9.48 -2.49 0.96
N THR A 77 8.96 -2.99 -0.17
CA THR A 77 7.67 -3.69 -0.19
C THR A 77 7.68 -4.94 0.69
N GLN A 78 8.77 -5.73 0.67
CA GLN A 78 8.89 -6.91 1.54
C GLN A 78 8.91 -6.53 3.03
N THR A 79 9.62 -5.46 3.40
CA THR A 79 9.63 -4.95 4.77
C THR A 79 8.24 -4.48 5.22
N CYS A 80 7.46 -3.86 4.32
CA CYS A 80 6.07 -3.47 4.63
C CYS A 80 5.18 -4.70 4.89
N TYR A 81 5.20 -5.71 4.01
CA TYR A 81 4.43 -6.94 4.23
C TYR A 81 4.81 -7.62 5.55
N SER A 82 6.09 -7.86 5.80
CA SER A 82 6.53 -8.49 7.05
C SER A 82 6.27 -7.64 8.31
N ALA A 83 6.10 -6.32 8.18
CA ALA A 83 5.64 -5.47 9.26
C ALA A 83 4.12 -5.57 9.50
N MET A 84 3.33 -5.77 8.44
CA MET A 84 1.89 -6.04 8.54
C MET A 84 1.63 -7.38 9.21
N ASP A 85 2.29 -8.46 8.78
CA ASP A 85 2.18 -9.80 9.38
C ASP A 85 2.51 -9.76 10.89
N LYS A 86 3.57 -9.01 11.26
CA LYS A 86 3.96 -8.82 12.66
C LYS A 86 2.92 -8.01 13.45
N MET A 87 2.27 -7.03 12.83
CA MET A 87 1.21 -6.25 13.47
C MET A 87 -0.04 -7.10 13.70
N GLU A 88 -0.42 -7.95 12.74
CA GLU A 88 -1.53 -8.90 12.88
C GLU A 88 -1.28 -9.87 14.05
N SER A 89 -0.09 -10.50 14.09
CA SER A 89 0.32 -11.35 15.22
C SER A 89 0.28 -10.64 16.57
N LEU A 90 0.67 -9.35 16.64
CA LEU A 90 0.57 -8.56 17.88
C LEU A 90 -0.88 -8.29 18.30
N VAL A 91 -1.80 -8.10 17.35
CA VAL A 91 -3.25 -7.95 17.64
C VAL A 91 -3.83 -9.27 18.16
N GLU A 92 -3.44 -10.41 17.58
CA GLU A 92 -3.85 -11.73 18.08
C GLU A 92 -3.32 -12.01 19.49
N ILE A 93 -2.05 -11.70 19.76
CA ILE A 93 -1.45 -11.83 21.09
C ILE A 93 -2.16 -10.91 22.08
N ALA A 94 -2.46 -9.66 21.72
CA ALA A 94 -3.19 -8.73 22.59
C ALA A 94 -4.63 -9.19 22.88
N ARG A 95 -5.30 -9.82 21.90
CA ARG A 95 -6.61 -10.46 22.10
C ARG A 95 -6.51 -11.67 23.03
N HIS A 96 -5.55 -12.56 22.78
CA HIS A 96 -5.29 -13.75 23.60
C HIS A 96 -4.95 -13.37 25.04
N THR A 97 -4.03 -12.43 25.27
CA THR A 97 -3.71 -11.96 26.62
C THR A 97 -4.94 -11.37 27.28
N ARG A 98 -5.67 -10.46 26.61
CA ARG A 98 -6.91 -9.91 27.17
C ARG A 98 -7.93 -10.98 27.56
N MET A 99 -8.08 -12.06 26.80
CA MET A 99 -9.07 -13.13 27.04
C MET A 99 -8.61 -14.14 28.10
N VAL A 100 -7.33 -14.54 28.09
CA VAL A 100 -6.80 -15.69 28.84
C VAL A 100 -5.87 -15.25 29.98
N HIS A 101 -5.06 -14.21 29.77
CA HIS A 101 -4.11 -13.69 30.75
C HIS A 101 -4.65 -12.41 31.41
N TRP A 102 -5.40 -12.61 32.49
CA TRP A 102 -5.89 -11.60 33.44
C TRP A 102 -5.28 -10.19 33.26
N ASP A 103 -6.02 -9.31 32.58
CA ASP A 103 -5.83 -7.87 32.68
C ASP A 103 -6.88 -7.29 33.63
N LYS A 104 -6.47 -6.33 34.47
CA LYS A 104 -7.33 -5.64 35.44
C LYS A 104 -8.43 -4.79 34.78
N SER A 105 -8.47 -4.70 33.46
CA SER A 105 -9.45 -3.89 32.69
C SER A 105 -10.80 -4.57 32.45
N ARG A 106 -10.94 -5.90 32.55
CA ARG A 106 -12.22 -6.57 32.29
C ARG A 106 -13.25 -6.29 33.39
N PRO A 107 -14.42 -5.70 33.08
CA PRO A 107 -15.47 -5.51 34.07
C PRO A 107 -16.06 -6.86 34.52
N ARG A 108 -15.93 -7.16 35.82
CA ARG A 108 -16.51 -8.34 36.47
C ARG A 108 -17.90 -8.03 37.04
N CYS A 109 -18.84 -8.97 36.97
CA CYS A 109 -20.07 -8.93 37.75
C CYS A 109 -19.82 -9.31 39.22
N SER A 110 -20.23 -8.47 40.16
CA SER A 110 -20.12 -8.73 41.61
C SER A 110 -21.03 -9.85 42.12
N GLU A 111 -22.08 -10.19 41.37
CA GLU A 111 -23.12 -11.13 41.81
C GLU A 111 -22.83 -12.58 41.37
N CYS A 112 -22.13 -12.78 40.25
CA CYS A 112 -21.80 -14.13 39.72
C CYS A 112 -20.33 -14.31 39.29
N ASN A 113 -19.47 -13.32 39.52
CA ASN A 113 -18.04 -13.31 39.14
C ASN A 113 -17.71 -13.52 37.64
N GLN A 114 -18.68 -13.48 36.73
CA GLN A 114 -18.44 -13.49 35.28
C GLN A 114 -17.73 -12.20 34.82
N TYR A 115 -16.94 -12.32 33.75
CA TYR A 115 -16.21 -11.21 33.11
C TYR A 115 -16.80 -10.90 31.74
N PHE A 116 -16.74 -9.63 31.35
CA PHE A 116 -17.28 -9.12 30.09
C PHE A 116 -16.19 -8.39 29.31
N ASP A 117 -16.36 -8.20 28.00
CA ASP A 117 -15.41 -7.46 27.16
C ASP A 117 -15.65 -5.94 27.25
N SER A 118 -16.85 -5.52 27.64
CA SER A 118 -17.26 -4.11 27.77
C SER A 118 -18.10 -3.81 29.03
N LYS A 119 -18.21 -2.53 29.40
CA LYS A 119 -19.02 -2.08 30.55
C LYS A 119 -20.51 -2.21 30.25
N GLU A 120 -20.86 -2.07 28.98
CA GLU A 120 -22.18 -2.13 28.35
C GLU A 120 -22.74 -3.56 28.42
N GLU A 121 -21.92 -4.55 28.08
CA GLU A 121 -22.23 -5.98 28.28
C GLU A 121 -22.46 -6.30 29.75
N LEU A 122 -21.57 -5.87 30.66
CA LEU A 122 -21.77 -6.07 32.11
C LEU A 122 -23.08 -5.42 32.56
N ASN A 123 -23.38 -4.21 32.11
CA ASN A 123 -24.61 -3.51 32.52
C ASN A 123 -25.86 -4.23 31.99
N THR A 124 -25.82 -4.77 30.77
CA THR A 124 -26.90 -5.57 30.18
C THR A 124 -27.08 -6.89 30.93
N HIS A 125 -25.97 -7.58 31.22
CA HIS A 125 -25.95 -8.78 32.08
C HIS A 125 -26.54 -8.50 33.47
N ARG A 126 -26.20 -7.36 34.09
CA ARG A 126 -26.79 -6.94 35.38
C ARG A 126 -28.29 -6.68 35.33
N GLN A 127 -28.89 -6.39 34.17
CA GLN A 127 -30.36 -6.33 34.10
C GLN A 127 -30.99 -7.73 34.19
N LYS A 128 -30.30 -8.80 33.75
CA LYS A 128 -30.77 -10.18 33.96
C LYS A 128 -30.87 -10.53 35.45
N HIS A 129 -29.92 -10.06 36.26
CA HIS A 129 -29.97 -10.17 37.74
C HIS A 129 -31.12 -9.37 38.38
N LYS A 130 -31.73 -8.41 37.68
CA LYS A 130 -32.91 -7.67 38.15
C LYS A 130 -34.24 -8.30 37.74
N MET A 131 -34.23 -9.40 36.97
CA MET A 131 -35.45 -10.13 36.61
C MET A 131 -35.93 -10.94 37.81
N LYS A 132 -36.76 -10.31 38.64
CA LYS A 132 -37.36 -10.90 39.84
C LYS A 132 -38.64 -11.66 39.52
N CYS A 133 -38.85 -12.79 40.20
CA CYS A 133 -40.15 -13.43 40.25
C CYS A 133 -41.14 -12.58 41.07
N ALA A 134 -42.23 -12.10 40.45
CA ALA A 134 -43.26 -11.32 41.16
C ALA A 134 -44.02 -12.12 42.24
N VAL A 135 -43.82 -13.44 42.34
CA VAL A 135 -44.48 -14.34 43.30
C VAL A 135 -43.59 -14.69 44.49
N CYS A 136 -42.26 -14.63 44.36
CA CYS A 136 -41.34 -15.06 45.42
C CYS A 136 -40.03 -14.24 45.51
N ASP A 137 -39.95 -13.10 44.83
CA ASP A 137 -38.82 -12.14 44.77
C ASP A 137 -37.45 -12.71 44.36
N LYS A 138 -37.37 -14.00 44.00
CA LYS A 138 -36.13 -14.65 43.54
C LYS A 138 -35.73 -14.09 42.17
N THR A 139 -34.47 -13.65 42.08
CA THR A 139 -33.77 -13.41 40.82
C THR A 139 -33.45 -14.74 40.15
N PHE A 140 -33.76 -14.88 38.86
CA PHE A 140 -33.36 -16.04 38.06
C PHE A 140 -32.15 -15.73 37.19
N LEU A 141 -31.11 -16.56 37.29
CA LEU A 141 -30.08 -16.63 36.27
C LEU A 141 -30.63 -17.43 35.09
N ALA A 142 -30.80 -16.78 33.93
CA ALA A 142 -30.96 -17.49 32.67
C ALA A 142 -29.63 -18.21 32.36
N ILE A 143 -29.52 -19.48 32.75
CA ILE A 143 -28.36 -20.33 32.52
C ILE A 143 -28.17 -20.46 31.00
N PRO A 144 -27.07 -19.97 30.41
CA PRO A 144 -26.76 -20.32 29.03
C PRO A 144 -26.47 -21.82 28.98
N ALA A 145 -27.16 -22.54 28.09
CA ALA A 145 -26.90 -23.95 27.86
C ALA A 145 -25.43 -24.13 27.44
N GLN A 146 -24.70 -24.96 28.19
CA GLN A 146 -23.39 -25.45 27.77
C GLN A 146 -23.65 -26.58 26.77
N ILE A 147 -23.08 -26.46 25.57
CA ILE A 147 -22.98 -27.52 24.55
C ILE A 147 -21.53 -28.00 24.56
#